data_AF-A0A0G0ZB18-F1
#
_entry.id   AF-A0A0G0ZB18-F1
#
_cell.length_a   1.000
_cell.length_b   1.000
_cell.length_c   1.000
_cell.angle_alpha   90.00
_cell.angle_beta   90.00
_cell.angle_gamma   90.00
#
_symmetry.space_group_name_H-M   'P 1'
#
loop_
_entity.id
_entity.type
_entity.pdbx_description
1 polymer ?
#
loop_
_entity_poly.entity_id
_entity_poly.type
_entity_poly.pdbx_seq_one_letter_code
_entity_poly.pdbx_strand_id
1 'polypeptide(L)'
;MLERVHSNDPEKFGKYHEVFSFGKIKTENPQYIRESEKCGGLDAYRKWGCAIELVKKYQPFDPTNPQKPFLKDLKLEMAEVLGLESDEDMDRIKIYTAVNSILDIDFGIDGFIEFEDKDGKIRMLTLDVTRNKAKIEDDAFRADMPIDDIPDIITEKTEYFEYLRVWAEKAAKIIQTKKPEENYYD
;
A
#
# COMPACT_ATOMS: atom_id res chain seq x y z
N MET A 1 -12.60 14.89 -35.05
CA MET A 1 -12.94 13.68 -34.28
C MET A 1 -11.63 12.95 -34.06
N LEU A 2 -10.95 13.23 -32.95
CA LEU A 2 -9.63 12.65 -32.66
C LEU A 2 -9.87 11.26 -32.07
N GLU A 3 -9.43 10.24 -32.80
CA GLU A 3 -9.42 8.86 -32.32
C GLU A 3 -8.50 8.78 -31.09
N ARG A 4 -9.07 8.28 -29.98
CA ARG A 4 -8.30 7.95 -28.77
C ARG A 4 -7.32 6.85 -29.14
N VAL A 5 -6.04 7.20 -29.20
CA VAL A 5 -4.96 6.22 -29.21
C VAL A 5 -4.99 5.55 -27.83
N HIS A 6 -5.58 4.37 -27.75
CA HIS A 6 -5.35 3.47 -26.62
C HIS A 6 -3.86 3.12 -26.64
N SER A 7 -3.08 3.70 -25.73
CA SER A 7 -1.70 3.29 -25.52
C SER A 7 -1.70 1.85 -24.99
N ASN A 8 -1.36 0.90 -25.87
CA ASN A 8 -1.05 -0.47 -25.50
C ASN A 8 0.34 -0.49 -24.84
N ASP A 9 0.44 0.06 -23.63
CA ASP A 9 1.64 0.00 -22.83
C ASP A 9 1.62 -1.29 -21.98
N PRO A 10 2.47 -2.30 -22.28
CA PRO A 10 2.51 -3.56 -21.53
C PRO A 10 2.89 -3.36 -20.05
N GLU A 11 3.49 -2.24 -19.67
CA GLU A 11 3.81 -1.90 -18.28
C GLU A 11 2.55 -1.67 -17.43
N LYS A 12 1.39 -1.44 -18.05
CA LYS A 12 0.12 -1.11 -17.39
C LYS A 12 -0.81 -2.31 -17.14
N PHE A 13 -0.40 -3.56 -17.36
CA PHE A 13 -1.28 -4.73 -17.18
C PHE A 13 -1.00 -5.56 -15.92
N GLY A 14 -2.02 -5.70 -15.07
CA GLY A 14 -2.06 -6.61 -13.92
C GLY A 14 -0.86 -6.44 -12.97
N LYS A 15 -0.22 -7.56 -12.65
CA LYS A 15 0.93 -7.64 -11.75
C LYS A 15 2.11 -6.70 -12.08
N TYR A 16 2.26 -6.29 -13.33
CA TYR A 16 3.28 -5.30 -13.70
C TYR A 16 2.96 -3.90 -13.15
N HIS A 17 1.68 -3.53 -13.14
CA HIS A 17 1.22 -2.27 -12.59
C HIS A 17 1.42 -2.22 -11.07
N GLU A 18 1.09 -3.29 -10.34
CA GLU A 18 1.34 -3.41 -8.90
C GLU A 18 2.84 -3.25 -8.60
N VAL A 19 3.70 -3.98 -9.32
CA VAL A 19 5.16 -3.91 -9.14
C VAL A 19 5.72 -2.53 -9.52
N PHE A 20 5.15 -1.86 -10.51
CA PHE A 20 5.55 -0.51 -10.91
C PHE A 20 5.25 0.47 -9.78
N SER A 21 4.00 0.49 -9.31
CA SER A 21 3.48 1.45 -8.34
C SER A 21 3.97 1.20 -6.92
N PHE A 22 4.04 -0.07 -6.48
CA PHE A 22 4.32 -0.44 -5.09
C PHE A 22 5.69 -1.11 -4.91
N GLY A 23 6.23 -1.71 -5.96
CA GLY A 23 7.42 -2.57 -5.85
C GLY A 23 7.01 -4.00 -5.54
N LYS A 24 7.97 -4.81 -5.07
CA LYS A 24 7.68 -6.20 -4.70
C LYS A 24 8.58 -6.70 -3.60
N ILE A 25 8.02 -7.57 -2.77
CA ILE A 25 8.80 -8.37 -1.83
C ILE A 25 9.71 -9.34 -2.59
N LYS A 26 10.94 -9.52 -2.09
CA LYS A 26 11.92 -10.47 -2.62
C LYS A 26 11.59 -11.90 -2.15
N THR A 27 10.51 -12.45 -2.67
CA THR A 27 10.00 -13.77 -2.25
C THR A 27 10.88 -14.94 -2.67
N GLU A 28 11.82 -14.70 -3.58
CA GLU A 28 12.90 -15.63 -3.95
C GLU A 28 13.91 -15.89 -2.83
N ASN A 29 13.90 -15.10 -1.73
CA ASN A 29 14.79 -15.32 -0.60
C ASN A 29 14.47 -16.64 0.12
N PRO A 30 15.40 -17.60 0.24
CA PRO A 30 15.15 -18.87 0.93
C PRO A 30 14.75 -18.74 2.41
N GLN A 31 15.13 -17.65 3.08
CA GLN A 31 14.66 -17.36 4.44
C GLN A 31 13.20 -16.91 4.45
N TYR A 32 12.79 -16.06 3.49
CA TYR A 32 11.40 -15.67 3.32
C TYR A 32 10.50 -16.89 3.09
N ILE A 33 10.87 -17.78 2.17
CA ILE A 33 10.09 -18.99 1.86
C ILE A 33 9.85 -19.82 3.13
N ARG A 34 10.93 -20.13 3.87
CA ARG A 34 10.84 -20.92 5.10
C ARG A 34 10.01 -20.27 6.21
N GLU A 35 10.02 -18.94 6.31
CA GLU A 35 9.21 -18.23 7.30
C GLU A 35 7.75 -18.09 6.85
N SER A 36 7.48 -17.91 5.56
CA SER A 36 6.12 -17.88 5.00
C SER A 36 5.38 -19.20 5.18
N GLU A 37 6.07 -20.33 5.06
CA GLU A 37 5.50 -21.67 5.30
C GLU A 37 4.96 -21.81 6.73
N LYS A 38 5.62 -21.16 7.72
CA LYS A 38 5.16 -21.16 9.11
C LYS A 38 3.87 -20.39 9.29
N CYS A 39 3.68 -19.31 8.53
CA CYS A 39 2.43 -18.55 8.55
C CYS A 39 1.28 -19.34 7.90
N GLY A 40 1.56 -20.16 6.88
CA GLY A 40 0.55 -20.88 6.11
C GLY A 40 -0.32 -21.87 6.90
N GLY A 41 0.20 -22.43 8.00
CA GLY A 41 -0.52 -23.40 8.85
C GLY A 41 -1.37 -22.77 9.95
N LEU A 42 -1.45 -21.44 10.03
CA LEU A 42 -2.18 -20.72 11.07
C LEU A 42 -3.64 -20.49 10.69
N ASP A 43 -4.50 -20.27 11.68
CA ASP A 43 -5.84 -19.72 11.45
C ASP A 43 -5.76 -18.31 10.85
N ALA A 44 -6.86 -17.82 10.29
CA ALA A 44 -6.86 -16.56 9.53
C ALA A 44 -6.32 -15.35 10.33
N TYR A 45 -6.65 -15.23 11.62
CA TYR A 45 -6.21 -14.09 12.44
C TYR A 45 -4.71 -14.18 12.73
N ARG A 46 -4.24 -15.35 13.16
CA ARG A 46 -2.80 -15.56 13.42
C ARG A 46 -1.98 -15.50 12.14
N LYS A 47 -2.54 -15.98 11.03
CA LYS A 47 -1.94 -15.89 9.70
C LYS A 47 -1.79 -14.44 9.26
N TRP A 48 -2.78 -13.59 9.51
CA TRP A 48 -2.71 -12.16 9.25
C TRP A 48 -1.57 -11.49 10.03
N GLY A 49 -1.52 -11.66 11.35
CA GLY A 49 -0.43 -11.10 12.17
C GLY A 49 0.96 -11.59 11.74
N CYS A 50 1.09 -12.90 11.47
CA CYS A 50 2.34 -13.49 10.97
C CYS A 50 2.74 -12.90 9.61
N ALA A 51 1.78 -12.72 8.71
CA ALA A 51 1.98 -12.18 7.37
C ALA A 51 2.44 -10.71 7.39
N ILE A 52 1.82 -9.88 8.24
CA ILE A 52 2.22 -8.48 8.44
C ILE A 52 3.69 -8.39 8.86
N GLU A 53 4.08 -9.13 9.90
CA GLU A 53 5.46 -9.07 10.41
C GLU A 53 6.48 -9.65 9.42
N LEU A 54 6.10 -10.69 8.68
CA LEU A 54 6.93 -11.21 7.61
C LEU A 54 7.16 -10.15 6.53
N VAL A 55 6.11 -9.45 6.11
CA VAL A 55 6.21 -8.39 5.10
C VAL A 55 7.05 -7.23 5.59
N LYS A 56 6.88 -6.79 6.84
CA LYS A 56 7.73 -5.74 7.45
C LYS A 56 9.22 -6.14 7.45
N LYS A 57 9.52 -7.38 7.81
CA LYS A 57 10.90 -7.89 7.90
C LYS A 57 11.61 -7.97 6.55
N TYR A 58 10.87 -8.25 5.47
CA TYR A 58 11.44 -8.51 4.15
C TYR A 58 11.16 -7.38 3.13
N GLN A 59 10.95 -6.15 3.61
CA GLN A 59 10.76 -5.00 2.74
C GLN A 59 11.96 -4.80 1.79
N PRO A 60 11.70 -4.48 0.51
CA PRO A 60 12.76 -4.25 -0.46
C PRO A 60 13.41 -2.86 -0.30
N PHE A 61 12.79 -1.96 0.45
CA PHE A 61 13.21 -0.58 0.72
C PHE A 61 12.86 -0.18 2.16
N ASP A 62 13.37 0.96 2.60
CA ASP A 62 13.00 1.56 3.88
C ASP A 62 11.53 2.07 3.85
N PRO A 63 10.63 1.58 4.70
CA PRO A 63 9.23 2.01 4.72
C PRO A 63 9.03 3.49 5.06
N THR A 64 9.97 4.12 5.78
CA THR A 64 9.92 5.57 6.02
C THR A 64 10.39 6.36 4.80
N ASN A 65 11.04 5.73 3.82
CA ASN A 65 11.49 6.40 2.59
C ASN A 65 11.25 5.50 1.38
N PRO A 66 9.97 5.33 0.98
CA PRO A 66 9.61 4.44 -0.12
C PRO A 66 10.26 4.92 -1.43
N GLN A 67 10.82 3.98 -2.19
CA GLN A 67 11.56 4.30 -3.41
C GLN A 67 10.66 4.47 -4.64
N LYS A 68 9.39 4.06 -4.55
CA LYS A 68 8.45 4.16 -5.66
C LYS A 68 7.85 5.56 -5.73
N PRO A 69 7.85 6.23 -6.91
CA PRO A 69 7.38 7.61 -7.04
C PRO A 69 5.99 7.82 -6.43
N PHE A 70 5.03 6.96 -6.80
CA PHE A 70 3.67 7.04 -6.27
C PHE A 70 3.60 6.94 -4.74
N LEU A 71 4.25 5.93 -4.13
CA LEU A 71 4.24 5.77 -2.67
C LEU A 71 4.96 6.93 -1.96
N LYS A 72 6.04 7.43 -2.55
CA LYS A 72 6.78 8.57 -2.03
C LYS A 72 5.91 9.82 -2.01
N ASP A 73 5.28 10.14 -3.13
CA ASP A 73 4.45 11.33 -3.23
C ASP A 73 3.19 11.17 -2.36
N LEU A 74 2.62 9.95 -2.27
CA LEU A 74 1.47 9.67 -1.40
C LEU A 74 1.82 9.90 0.07
N LYS A 75 3.02 9.47 0.51
CA LYS A 75 3.51 9.75 1.86
C LYS A 75 3.60 11.25 2.14
N LEU A 76 4.16 12.02 1.19
CA LEU A 76 4.36 13.46 1.34
C LEU A 76 3.02 14.20 1.44
N GLU A 77 2.09 13.93 0.53
CA GLU A 77 0.76 14.55 0.57
C GLU A 77 -0.02 14.13 1.81
N MET A 78 0.08 12.86 2.23
CA MET A 78 -0.58 12.40 3.46
C MET A 78 0.00 13.09 4.70
N ALA A 79 1.30 13.35 4.74
CA ALA A 79 1.94 14.11 5.80
C ALA A 79 1.44 15.56 5.86
N GLU A 80 1.31 16.22 4.70
CA GLU A 80 0.75 17.56 4.61
C GLU A 80 -0.70 17.60 5.14
N VAL A 81 -1.54 16.65 4.73
CA VAL A 81 -2.93 16.54 5.22
C VAL A 81 -2.99 16.30 6.73
N LEU A 82 -2.05 15.53 7.29
CA LEU A 82 -1.97 15.24 8.71
C LEU A 82 -1.28 16.34 9.53
N GLY A 83 -0.75 17.38 8.88
CA GLY A 83 -0.03 18.48 9.53
C GLY A 83 1.30 18.04 10.14
N LEU A 84 2.02 17.14 9.47
CA LEU A 84 3.33 16.62 9.85
C LEU A 84 4.41 17.44 9.14
N GLU A 85 5.24 18.16 9.90
CA GLU A 85 6.19 19.14 9.35
C GLU A 85 7.67 18.80 9.62
N SER A 86 7.95 18.04 10.67
CA SER A 86 9.31 17.66 11.07
C SER A 86 9.74 16.32 10.48
N ASP A 87 11.05 16.08 10.33
CA ASP A 87 11.57 14.79 9.88
C ASP A 87 11.11 13.65 10.81
N GLU A 88 11.08 13.90 12.12
CA GLU A 88 10.54 12.94 13.10
C GLU A 88 9.05 12.69 12.89
N ASP A 89 8.27 13.70 12.52
CA ASP A 89 6.86 13.51 12.18
C ASP A 89 6.68 12.72 10.89
N MET A 90 7.53 12.94 9.90
CA MET A 90 7.49 12.20 8.64
C MET A 90 7.76 10.71 8.86
N ASP A 91 8.65 10.35 9.79
CA ASP A 91 8.98 8.95 10.14
C ASP A 91 7.81 8.19 10.80
N ARG A 92 6.80 8.91 11.28
CA ARG A 92 5.57 8.32 11.82
C ARG A 92 4.69 7.70 10.73
N ILE A 93 4.92 8.02 9.45
CA ILE A 93 4.26 7.36 8.31
C ILE A 93 5.23 6.35 7.69
N LYS A 94 4.84 5.08 7.69
CA LYS A 94 5.57 3.99 7.04
C LYS A 94 4.68 3.36 5.98
N ILE A 95 5.19 3.22 4.76
CA ILE A 95 4.48 2.59 3.65
C ILE A 95 5.20 1.31 3.24
N TYR A 96 4.47 0.21 3.24
CA TYR A 96 4.97 -1.13 2.97
C TYR A 96 4.37 -1.66 1.68
N THR A 97 5.19 -2.33 0.86
CA THR A 97 4.69 -3.16 -0.24
C THR A 97 4.41 -4.58 0.25
N ALA A 98 3.31 -5.15 -0.18
CA ALA A 98 2.91 -6.53 0.03
C ALA A 98 2.85 -7.34 -1.29
N VAL A 99 3.08 -6.71 -2.44
CA VAL A 99 3.07 -7.35 -3.76
C VAL A 99 4.00 -8.59 -3.77
N ASN A 100 3.47 -9.71 -4.26
CA ASN A 100 4.03 -11.07 -4.23
C ASN A 100 4.06 -11.79 -2.88
N SER A 101 3.71 -11.13 -1.78
CA SER A 101 3.82 -11.73 -0.45
C SER A 101 2.62 -12.63 -0.12
N ILE A 102 2.67 -13.25 1.05
CA ILE A 102 1.52 -13.98 1.61
C ILE A 102 0.31 -13.06 1.87
N LEU A 103 0.52 -11.76 2.14
CA LEU A 103 -0.57 -10.78 2.27
C LEU A 103 -1.30 -10.56 0.93
N ASP A 104 -0.55 -10.42 -0.16
CA ASP A 104 -1.10 -10.33 -1.51
C ASP A 104 -1.86 -11.62 -1.87
N ILE A 105 -1.20 -12.77 -1.76
CA ILE A 105 -1.77 -14.06 -2.20
C ILE A 105 -3.00 -14.48 -1.42
N ASP A 106 -2.98 -14.39 -0.09
CA ASP A 106 -4.03 -14.94 0.76
C ASP A 106 -5.09 -13.90 1.17
N PHE A 107 -4.68 -12.62 1.27
CA PHE A 107 -5.55 -11.55 1.76
C PHE A 107 -5.91 -10.52 0.68
N GLY A 108 -5.24 -10.51 -0.47
CA GLY A 108 -5.56 -9.64 -1.60
C GLY A 108 -5.27 -8.18 -1.32
N ILE A 109 -4.11 -7.89 -0.72
CA ILE A 109 -3.61 -6.53 -0.51
C ILE A 109 -2.23 -6.35 -1.12
N ASP A 110 -2.02 -5.22 -1.80
CA ASP A 110 -0.76 -4.86 -2.47
C ASP A 110 0.20 -4.08 -1.57
N GLY A 111 -0.30 -3.51 -0.49
CA GLY A 111 0.50 -2.80 0.49
C GLY A 111 -0.32 -2.34 1.69
N PHE A 112 0.34 -1.65 2.59
CA PHE A 112 -0.32 -1.02 3.74
C PHE A 112 0.49 0.18 4.23
N ILE A 113 -0.20 1.09 4.92
CA ILE A 113 0.39 2.25 5.59
C ILE A 113 0.22 2.05 7.09
N GLU A 114 1.31 2.23 7.83
CA GLU A 114 1.27 2.42 9.27
C GLU A 114 1.45 3.89 9.61
N PHE A 115 0.62 4.37 10.54
CA PHE A 115 0.77 5.68 11.14
C PHE A 115 0.85 5.54 12.66
N GLU A 116 1.93 6.06 13.22
CA GLU A 116 2.12 6.16 14.66
C GLU A 116 1.56 7.51 15.17
N ASP A 117 0.55 7.47 16.04
CA ASP A 117 0.04 8.69 16.65
C ASP A 117 1.00 9.24 17.73
N LYS A 118 0.68 10.42 18.29
CA LYS A 118 1.54 11.08 19.29
C LYS A 118 1.66 10.29 20.60
N ASP A 119 0.76 9.34 20.83
CA ASP A 119 0.79 8.46 22.00
C ASP A 119 1.55 7.15 21.71
N GLY A 120 2.18 7.03 20.55
CA GLY A 120 2.92 5.83 20.11
C GLY A 120 2.01 4.70 19.63
N LYS A 121 0.72 4.95 19.38
CA LYS A 121 -0.20 3.92 18.92
C LYS A 121 -0.16 3.80 17.41
N ILE A 122 0.02 2.58 16.93
CA ILE A 122 0.09 2.29 15.49
C ILE A 122 -1.32 2.03 14.97
N ARG A 123 -1.66 2.70 13.87
CA ARG A 123 -2.87 2.46 13.09
C ARG A 123 -2.47 2.03 11.70
N MET A 124 -3.19 1.06 11.15
CA MET A 124 -2.90 0.53 9.82
C MET A 124 -4.08 0.73 8.88
N LEU A 125 -3.77 1.06 7.62
CA LEU A 125 -4.71 0.93 6.51
C LEU A 125 -4.09 0.11 5.40
N THR A 126 -4.91 -0.67 4.72
CA THR A 126 -4.50 -1.58 3.65
C THR A 126 -4.81 -0.99 2.27
N LEU A 127 -3.94 -1.29 1.31
CA LEU A 127 -3.93 -0.76 -0.05
C LEU A 127 -4.08 -1.91 -1.04
N ASP A 128 -4.90 -1.72 -2.07
CA ASP A 128 -5.04 -2.67 -3.19
C ASP A 128 -5.17 -1.89 -4.50
N VAL A 129 -4.26 -2.09 -5.45
CA VAL A 129 -4.27 -1.39 -6.73
C VAL A 129 -5.08 -2.21 -7.73
N THR A 130 -6.13 -1.62 -8.26
CA THR A 130 -7.09 -2.33 -9.12
C THR A 130 -7.44 -1.51 -10.36
N ARG A 131 -7.32 -2.14 -11.53
CA ARG A 131 -7.84 -1.56 -12.78
C ARG A 131 -9.34 -1.80 -12.97
N ASN A 132 -9.96 -2.61 -12.12
CA ASN A 132 -11.38 -2.94 -12.23
C ASN A 132 -12.23 -1.95 -11.41
N LYS A 133 -12.63 -0.84 -12.06
CA LYS A 133 -13.48 0.19 -11.45
C LYS A 133 -14.82 -0.35 -10.93
N ALA A 134 -15.39 -1.38 -11.58
CA ALA A 134 -16.63 -1.99 -11.11
C ALA A 134 -16.50 -2.62 -9.72
N LYS A 135 -15.33 -3.17 -9.36
CA LYS A 135 -15.09 -3.66 -8.00
C LYS A 135 -15.13 -2.52 -6.96
N ILE A 136 -14.80 -1.29 -7.36
CA ILE A 136 -14.74 -0.12 -6.45
C ILE A 136 -16.16 0.37 -6.20
N GLU A 137 -16.97 0.36 -7.26
CA GLU A 137 -18.38 0.72 -7.20
C GLU A 137 -19.20 -0.31 -6.40
N ASP A 138 -18.83 -1.60 -6.46
CA ASP A 138 -19.51 -2.70 -5.76
C ASP A 138 -19.02 -2.91 -4.30
N ASP A 139 -18.08 -2.09 -3.80
CA ASP A 139 -17.47 -2.20 -2.46
C ASP A 139 -16.92 -3.61 -2.14
N ALA A 140 -16.47 -4.33 -3.18
CA ALA A 140 -16.10 -5.74 -3.08
C ALA A 140 -14.63 -5.96 -2.66
N PHE A 141 -14.00 -4.97 -2.03
CA PHE A 141 -12.58 -4.99 -1.69
C PHE A 141 -12.32 -5.48 -0.27
N ARG A 142 -11.22 -6.22 -0.13
CA ARG A 142 -10.69 -6.62 1.18
C ARG A 142 -9.81 -5.52 1.80
N ALA A 143 -9.27 -4.63 0.96
CA ALA A 143 -8.47 -3.51 1.40
C ALA A 143 -9.33 -2.31 1.83
N ASP A 144 -8.79 -1.51 2.74
CA ASP A 144 -9.40 -0.26 3.20
C ASP A 144 -9.46 0.80 2.11
N MET A 145 -8.46 0.78 1.22
CA MET A 145 -8.31 1.77 0.18
C MET A 145 -7.95 1.08 -1.15
N PRO A 146 -8.95 0.76 -1.99
CA PRO A 146 -8.70 0.34 -3.36
C PRO A 146 -8.23 1.56 -4.16
N ILE A 147 -7.09 1.48 -4.82
CA ILE A 147 -6.49 2.53 -5.66
C ILE A 147 -6.73 2.15 -7.12
N ASP A 148 -7.37 3.01 -7.90
CA ASP A 148 -7.62 2.73 -9.32
C ASP A 148 -6.44 3.12 -10.22
N ASP A 149 -6.71 3.30 -11.52
CA ASP A 149 -5.70 3.66 -12.51
C ASP A 149 -4.99 4.98 -12.11
N ILE A 150 -3.74 4.87 -11.66
CA ILE A 150 -2.90 6.00 -11.27
C ILE A 150 -2.49 6.76 -12.55
N PRO A 151 -2.76 8.07 -12.66
CA PRO A 151 -2.34 8.86 -13.81
C PRO A 151 -0.82 8.83 -14.00
N ASP A 152 -0.35 8.92 -15.23
CA ASP A 152 1.09 8.92 -15.51
C ASP A 152 1.70 10.31 -15.21
N ILE A 153 2.64 10.40 -14.27
CA ILE A 153 3.24 11.70 -13.88
C ILE A 153 3.94 12.42 -15.04
N ILE A 154 4.42 11.70 -16.07
CA ILE A 154 5.12 12.28 -17.21
C ILE A 154 4.11 12.85 -18.21
N THR A 155 3.02 12.14 -18.50
CA THR A 155 2.06 12.55 -19.54
C THR A 155 0.81 13.26 -19.01
N GLU A 156 0.46 13.05 -17.74
CA GLU A 156 -0.79 13.46 -17.08
C GLU A 156 -0.49 14.12 -15.73
N LYS A 157 0.47 15.05 -15.72
CA LYS A 157 1.03 15.63 -14.49
C LYS A 157 -0.02 16.29 -13.59
N THR A 158 -0.94 17.08 -14.15
CA THR A 158 -1.95 17.80 -13.36
C THR A 158 -2.91 16.81 -12.72
N GLU A 159 -3.41 15.87 -13.51
CA GLU A 159 -4.31 14.80 -13.09
C GLU A 159 -3.65 13.93 -12.02
N TYR A 160 -2.34 13.65 -12.13
CA TYR A 160 -1.58 12.91 -11.12
C TYR A 160 -1.59 13.61 -9.76
N PHE A 161 -1.32 14.91 -9.69
CA PHE A 161 -1.31 15.62 -8.40
C PHE A 161 -2.72 15.82 -7.82
N GLU A 162 -3.72 16.06 -8.65
CA GLU A 162 -5.12 16.09 -8.19
C GLU A 162 -5.56 14.73 -7.63
N TYR A 163 -5.21 13.66 -8.34
CA TYR A 163 -5.43 12.29 -7.92
C TYR A 163 -4.75 12.03 -6.56
N LEU A 164 -3.46 12.33 -6.47
CA LEU A 164 -2.66 12.10 -5.28
C LEU A 164 -3.24 12.78 -4.05
N ARG A 165 -3.67 14.05 -4.18
CA ARG A 165 -4.30 14.80 -3.10
C ARG A 165 -5.58 14.13 -2.60
N VAL A 166 -6.46 13.73 -3.53
CA VAL A 166 -7.71 13.04 -3.17
C VAL A 166 -7.43 11.74 -2.41
N TRP A 167 -6.44 10.96 -2.86
CA TRP A 167 -6.09 9.70 -2.20
C TRP A 167 -5.37 9.89 -0.87
N ALA A 168 -4.53 10.91 -0.73
CA ALA A 168 -3.90 11.28 0.53
C ALA A 168 -4.94 11.74 1.56
N GLU A 169 -5.90 12.58 1.18
CA GLU A 169 -7.02 13.01 2.03
C GLU A 169 -7.86 11.80 2.49
N LYS A 170 -8.14 10.87 1.56
CA LYS A 170 -8.86 9.62 1.88
C LYS A 170 -8.07 8.73 2.84
N ALA A 171 -6.77 8.51 2.58
CA ALA A 171 -5.89 7.71 3.43
C ALA A 171 -5.79 8.29 4.84
N ALA A 172 -5.54 9.59 4.97
CA ALA A 172 -5.50 10.30 6.24
C ALA A 172 -6.82 10.17 7.01
N LYS A 173 -7.96 10.34 6.34
CA LYS A 173 -9.28 10.16 6.96
C LYS A 173 -9.51 8.73 7.46
N ILE A 174 -9.15 7.73 6.66
CA ILE A 174 -9.28 6.32 7.06
C ILE A 174 -8.39 6.04 8.27
N ILE A 175 -7.11 6.41 8.21
CA ILE A 175 -6.17 6.08 9.28
C ILE A 175 -6.54 6.73 10.61
N GLN A 176 -7.08 7.96 10.58
CA GLN A 176 -7.54 8.67 11.79
C GLN A 176 -8.80 8.06 12.41
N THR A 177 -9.58 7.27 11.66
CA THR A 177 -10.80 6.60 12.17
C THR A 177 -10.54 5.13 12.55
N LYS A 178 -9.44 4.54 12.08
CA LYS A 178 -9.00 3.19 12.46
C LYS A 178 -8.68 3.12 13.95
N LYS A 179 -9.06 2.00 14.57
CA LYS A 179 -8.57 1.67 15.92
C LYS A 179 -7.07 1.38 15.85
N PRO A 180 -6.31 1.67 16.91
CA PRO A 180 -4.96 1.15 17.05
C PRO A 180 -4.93 -0.36 16.86
N GLU A 181 -3.88 -0.85 16.22
CA GLU A 181 -3.61 -2.28 16.16
C GLU A 181 -3.37 -2.79 17.58
N GLU A 182 -4.18 -3.77 18.00
CA GLU A 182 -3.91 -4.54 19.20
C GLU A 182 -2.82 -5.58 18.85
N ASN A 183 -1.92 -5.87 19.79
CA ASN A 183 -0.86 -6.85 19.54
C ASN A 183 -1.48 -8.17 19.04
N TYR A 184 -1.13 -8.60 17.83
CA TYR A 184 -1.62 -9.82 17.19
C TYR A 184 -1.19 -11.13 17.90
N TYR A 185 -0.69 -11.05 19.14
CA TYR A 185 0.09 -12.09 19.82
C TYR A 185 -0.51 -12.59 21.14
N ASP A 186 -1.69 -12.12 21.54
CA ASP A 186 -2.42 -12.68 22.70
C ASP A 186 -3.23 -13.93 22.33
#